data_AF-A0A7S4R256-F1
#
_entry.id   AF-A0A7S4R256-F1
#
_cell.length_a   1.000
_cell.length_b   1.000
_cell.length_c   1.000
_cell.angle_alpha   90.00
_cell.angle_beta   90.00
_cell.angle_gamma   90.00
#
_symmetry.space_group_name_H-M   'P 1'
#
loop_
_entity.id
_entity.type
_entity.pdbx_description
1 polymer ?
#
loop_
_entity_poly.entity_id
_entity_poly.type
_entity_poly.pdbx_seq_one_letter_code
_entity_poly.pdbx_strand_id
1 'polypeptide(L)'
;TLKPKDVNLESRSCVKDEMTKLGHLVQEFDDIKKELAELRDNFIKFDMKEPDLIIPNDLKSDIECNMNIWDIFTNFNTEFDVMCAKSWISLRTNIFTLDDFALGWIKKIQQSLSAYQNHFVTIHINDKLFKIRKAVPSLKHCNGESFKEDHWAELLQGKFALPSIVRLENLTCGHFLQSLDLLAEPSMIKYLKTLQSRAQGEISVRESLQELIAWSQTYEMKLCEHCFGSKSTVLIMEWNDIFRDLGDKQSLLVSLEDSPYIKSFVDTKNIYKAKMSQLDSCLHLLLNIQRKWIYLEPIMSRGSLPQEHQRFRQTTEMFCLFMEKIKMEPKLFNIVDLDAHPNLENQLNATLKNIEICQNALASFLEKKRSLIPRFYFVGDDDLLEIIGHAANTEMVQPYLKNLFQGIHAVVTKSDSAVVSIKSAAGEVVNLSEPVQLESDESWLEKLAIEQHQTLSALLRKCLESSHLDYEQYPSQILCLAEYIRFVSHVEDAIKNREGLVDLNEKLLLKLQSLTYSDLSGDPITQLKATALILDVIRQREVVDTLIKNRASELDSWVWLKQMKYYSEINDALPHICHCTIRMSSAEINYSYEYQGNQVWRPDNMCKPWDLLTELMNLI
;
A
#
# COMPACT_ATOMS: atom_id res chain seq x y z
N THR A 1 17.91 60.66 69.62
CA THR A 1 18.02 59.60 68.61
C THR A 1 16.64 59.21 68.13
N LEU A 2 16.28 59.65 66.93
CA LEU A 2 15.10 59.15 66.21
C LEU A 2 15.37 57.69 65.84
N LYS A 3 15.13 56.75 66.76
CA LYS A 3 14.99 55.33 66.41
C LYS A 3 13.55 55.13 65.95
N PRO A 4 13.28 54.79 64.69
CA PRO A 4 11.93 54.46 64.29
C PRO A 4 11.61 53.02 64.69
N LYS A 5 10.39 52.87 65.21
CA LYS A 5 9.64 51.63 65.41
C LYS A 5 9.52 50.86 64.09
N ASP A 6 9.11 49.59 64.14
CA ASP A 6 8.80 48.75 62.98
C ASP A 6 7.75 49.41 62.05
N VAL A 7 8.19 50.26 61.13
CA VAL A 7 7.34 50.85 60.10
C VAL A 7 7.06 49.76 59.07
N ASN A 8 5.79 49.48 58.82
CA ASN A 8 5.39 48.63 57.72
C ASN A 8 5.62 49.37 56.39
N LEU A 9 6.80 49.13 55.79
CA LEU A 9 7.24 49.72 54.53
C LEU A 9 6.43 49.24 53.30
N GLU A 10 5.53 48.27 53.46
CA GLU A 10 4.64 47.81 52.39
C GLU A 10 3.34 48.62 52.31
N SER A 11 2.98 49.33 53.38
CA SER A 11 1.77 50.15 53.43
C SER A 11 2.03 51.57 52.94
N ARG A 12 1.41 51.94 51.80
CA ARG A 12 1.48 53.31 51.24
C ARG A 12 0.95 54.38 52.19
N SER A 13 0.04 54.06 53.11
CA SER A 13 -0.42 55.00 54.13
C SER A 13 0.66 55.23 55.19
N CYS A 14 1.30 54.17 55.68
CA CYS A 14 2.37 54.28 56.68
C CYS A 14 3.59 55.05 56.16
N VAL A 15 3.93 54.90 54.88
CA VAL A 15 5.01 55.66 54.23
C VAL A 15 4.68 57.16 54.13
N LYS A 16 3.43 57.48 53.76
CA LYS A 16 2.96 58.88 53.70
C LYS A 16 2.89 59.51 55.09
N ASP A 17 2.43 58.76 56.08
CA ASP A 17 2.32 59.22 57.47
C ASP A 17 3.70 59.48 58.10
N GLU A 18 4.72 58.72 57.71
CA GLU A 18 6.08 58.96 58.20
C GLU A 18 6.76 60.14 57.47
N MET A 19 6.47 60.33 56.17
CA MET A 19 6.92 61.53 55.44
C MET A 19 6.26 62.82 55.95
N THR A 20 4.97 62.81 56.29
CA THR A 20 4.31 63.99 56.86
C THR A 20 4.84 64.33 58.24
N LYS A 21 5.16 63.32 59.06
CA LYS A 21 5.87 63.53 60.34
C LYS A 21 7.27 64.10 60.15
N LEU A 22 8.04 63.58 59.20
CA LEU A 22 9.36 64.12 58.88
C LEU A 22 9.27 65.57 58.36
N GLY A 23 8.29 65.88 57.51
CA GLY A 23 8.02 67.24 57.06
C GLY A 23 7.63 68.18 58.20
N HIS A 24 6.80 67.72 59.14
CA HIS A 24 6.48 68.47 60.37
C HIS A 24 7.71 68.71 61.24
N LEU A 25 8.56 67.69 61.46
CA LEU A 25 9.79 67.83 62.23
C LEU A 25 10.79 68.80 61.59
N VAL A 26 10.81 68.87 60.26
CA VAL A 26 11.62 69.86 59.52
C VAL A 26 11.07 71.27 59.70
N GLN A 27 9.75 71.46 59.60
CA GLN A 27 9.12 72.76 59.88
C GLN A 27 9.36 73.20 61.33
N GLU A 28 9.18 72.30 62.30
CA GLU A 28 9.47 72.58 63.71
C GLU A 28 10.95 72.94 63.91
N PHE A 29 11.87 72.24 63.24
CA PHE A 29 13.30 72.55 63.30
C PHE A 29 13.63 73.92 62.66
N ASP A 30 13.03 74.26 61.53
CA ASP A 30 13.21 75.55 60.86
C ASP A 30 12.59 76.71 61.64
N ASP A 31 11.44 76.50 62.30
CA ASP A 31 10.80 77.48 63.16
C ASP A 31 11.62 77.71 64.43
N ILE A 32 12.13 76.65 65.08
CA ILE A 32 13.08 76.76 66.20
C ILE A 32 14.35 77.51 65.77
N LYS A 33 14.82 77.31 64.53
CA LYS A 33 15.98 78.01 63.99
C LYS A 33 15.70 79.49 63.73
N LYS A 34 14.50 79.84 63.26
CA LYS A 34 14.06 81.24 63.10
C LYS A 34 13.89 81.91 64.45
N GLU A 35 13.25 81.28 65.42
CA GLU A 35 13.14 81.79 66.78
C GLU A 35 14.51 82.00 67.42
N LEU A 36 15.46 81.07 67.21
CA LEU A 36 16.85 81.25 67.65
C LEU A 36 17.55 82.42 66.95
N ALA A 37 17.32 82.62 65.65
CA ALA A 37 17.87 83.76 64.91
C ALA A 37 17.26 85.09 65.38
N GLU A 38 15.96 85.14 65.61
CA GLU A 38 15.26 86.31 66.17
C GLU A 38 15.70 86.61 67.59
N LEU A 39 15.88 85.58 68.43
CA LEU A 39 16.43 85.73 69.78
C LEU A 39 17.85 86.29 69.71
N ARG A 40 18.73 85.76 68.86
CA ARG A 40 20.08 86.29 68.63
C ARG A 40 20.06 87.76 68.17
N ASP A 41 19.22 88.09 67.20
CA ASP A 41 19.04 89.47 66.73
C ASP A 41 18.53 90.41 67.84
N ASN A 42 17.66 89.92 68.72
CA ASN A 42 17.20 90.66 69.89
C ASN A 42 18.33 90.85 70.93
N PHE A 43 19.13 89.82 71.22
CA PHE A 43 20.30 89.95 72.11
C PHE A 43 21.32 90.97 71.57
N ILE A 44 21.54 91.00 70.25
CA ILE A 44 22.40 92.00 69.57
C ILE A 44 21.79 93.40 69.67
N LYS A 45 20.47 93.56 69.48
CA LYS A 45 19.79 94.87 69.56
C LYS A 45 19.75 95.47 70.96
N PHE A 46 19.75 94.63 72.01
CA PHE A 46 19.69 95.05 73.41
C PHE A 46 21.05 95.07 74.13
N ASP A 47 22.16 94.89 73.40
CA ASP A 47 23.54 94.93 73.92
C ASP A 47 23.78 93.97 75.10
N MET A 48 23.13 92.80 75.05
CA MET A 48 23.20 91.76 76.07
C MET A 48 24.18 90.65 75.64
N LYS A 49 24.83 90.00 76.63
CA LYS A 49 25.76 88.90 76.38
C LYS A 49 25.00 87.68 75.81
N GLU A 50 25.36 87.24 74.61
CA GLU A 50 24.69 86.15 73.90
C GLU A 50 24.77 84.82 74.69
N PRO A 51 23.68 84.05 74.82
CA PRO A 51 23.72 82.73 75.42
C PRO A 51 24.34 81.69 74.46
N ASP A 52 25.12 80.74 75.01
CA ASP A 52 25.68 79.59 74.28
C ASP A 52 24.58 78.59 73.88
N LEU A 53 23.80 78.93 72.87
CA LEU A 53 22.80 78.06 72.27
C LEU A 53 23.41 77.42 71.02
N ILE A 54 23.99 76.23 71.20
CA ILE A 54 24.50 75.39 70.12
C ILE A 54 23.36 74.48 69.66
N ILE A 55 22.82 74.75 68.46
CA ILE A 55 22.01 73.75 67.75
C ILE A 55 22.97 72.61 67.40
N PRO A 56 22.69 71.35 67.79
CA PRO A 56 23.54 70.24 67.39
C PRO A 56 23.52 70.13 65.86
N ASN A 57 24.65 70.42 65.19
CA ASN A 57 24.80 70.18 63.75
C ASN A 57 24.52 68.71 63.41
N ASP A 58 24.73 67.81 64.36
CA ASP A 58 24.39 66.39 64.29
C ASP A 58 22.87 66.17 64.07
N LEU A 59 22.01 66.94 64.74
CA LEU A 59 20.55 66.82 64.58
C LEU A 59 20.10 67.29 63.18
N LYS A 60 20.70 68.37 62.68
CA LYS A 60 20.45 68.87 61.33
C LYS A 60 20.88 67.85 60.28
N SER A 61 22.08 67.30 60.43
CA SER A 61 22.62 66.26 59.55
C SER A 61 21.76 64.98 59.58
N ASP A 62 21.25 64.60 60.75
CA ASP A 62 20.36 63.43 60.91
C ASP A 62 19.00 63.63 60.24
N ILE A 63 18.41 64.83 60.30
CA ILE A 63 17.13 65.16 59.65
C ILE A 63 17.30 65.20 58.13
N GLU A 64 18.31 65.93 57.63
CA GLU A 64 18.61 66.00 56.19
C GLU A 64 18.93 64.61 55.61
N CYS A 65 19.63 63.76 56.36
CA CYS A 65 19.92 62.38 55.96
C CYS A 65 18.65 61.52 55.88
N ASN A 66 17.78 61.57 56.89
CA ASN A 66 16.53 60.82 56.86
C ASN A 66 15.63 61.27 55.70
N MET A 67 15.54 62.57 55.44
CA MET A 67 14.83 63.08 54.26
C MET A 67 15.36 62.48 52.96
N ASN A 68 16.69 62.49 52.77
CA ASN A 68 17.30 61.92 51.57
C ASN A 68 16.99 60.41 51.41
N ILE A 69 16.99 59.63 52.50
CA ILE A 69 16.63 58.20 52.47
C ILE A 69 15.17 58.01 52.02
N TRP A 70 14.24 58.81 52.56
CA TRP A 70 12.82 58.70 52.22
C TRP A 70 12.49 59.26 50.83
N ASP A 71 13.20 60.29 50.37
CA ASP A 71 13.10 60.80 49.00
C ASP A 71 13.60 59.76 47.98
N ILE A 72 14.73 59.11 48.25
CA ILE A 72 15.24 58.00 47.44
C ILE A 72 14.24 56.83 47.43
N PHE A 73 13.64 56.49 48.57
CA PHE A 73 12.61 55.46 48.65
C PHE A 73 11.34 55.82 47.86
N THR A 74 10.94 57.09 47.87
CA THR A 74 9.79 57.59 47.11
C THR A 74 10.07 57.57 45.61
N ASN A 75 11.27 58.00 45.21
CA ASN A 75 11.75 57.91 43.83
C ASN A 75 11.83 56.45 43.37
N PHE A 76 12.27 55.53 44.23
CA PHE A 76 12.27 54.10 43.94
C PHE A 76 10.85 53.57 43.73
N ASN A 77 9.92 53.85 44.65
CA ASN A 77 8.55 53.37 44.55
C ASN A 77 7.81 53.94 43.33
N THR A 78 8.04 55.21 42.96
CA THR A 78 7.44 55.81 41.77
C THR A 78 7.97 55.17 40.48
N GLU A 79 9.29 54.99 40.33
CA GLU A 79 9.84 54.28 39.17
C GLU A 79 9.42 52.79 39.16
N PHE A 80 9.33 52.15 40.34
CA PHE A 80 8.86 50.77 40.48
C PHE A 80 7.39 50.60 40.10
N ASP A 81 6.52 51.54 40.48
CA ASP A 81 5.10 51.55 40.07
C ASP A 81 4.96 51.70 38.55
N VAL A 82 5.78 52.56 37.93
CA VAL A 82 5.84 52.69 36.46
C VAL A 82 6.26 51.37 35.81
N MET A 83 7.23 50.66 36.39
CA MET A 83 7.64 49.33 35.90
C MET A 83 6.52 48.29 36.09
N CYS A 84 5.79 48.32 37.20
CA CYS A 84 4.66 47.42 37.47
C CYS A 84 3.50 47.64 36.50
N ALA A 85 3.25 48.88 36.06
CA ALA A 85 2.18 49.22 35.13
C ALA A 85 2.43 48.76 33.68
N LYS A 86 3.67 48.39 33.32
CA LYS A 86 3.99 47.92 31.96
C LYS A 86 3.28 46.61 31.63
N SER A 87 2.70 46.53 30.42
CA SER A 87 2.09 45.31 29.90
C SER A 87 3.13 44.20 29.72
N TRP A 88 2.80 42.99 30.17
CA TRP A 88 3.67 41.83 30.09
C TRP A 88 4.02 41.46 28.64
N ILE A 89 3.10 41.67 27.70
CA ILE A 89 3.31 41.34 26.27
C ILE A 89 4.46 42.16 25.68
N SER A 90 4.59 43.42 26.10
CA SER A 90 5.70 44.30 25.67
C SER A 90 7.00 44.01 26.41
N LEU A 91 6.91 43.55 27.66
CA LEU A 91 8.05 43.36 28.54
C LEU A 91 8.72 41.98 28.35
N ARG A 92 7.95 40.95 27.97
CA ARG A 92 8.45 39.58 27.76
C ARG A 92 9.51 39.45 26.66
N THR A 93 9.55 40.37 25.69
CA THR A 93 10.58 40.43 24.64
C THR A 93 11.86 41.12 25.14
N ASN A 94 11.76 41.96 26.18
CA ASN A 94 12.84 42.78 26.72
C ASN A 94 12.97 42.60 28.24
N ILE A 95 13.00 41.36 28.71
CA ILE A 95 13.05 41.01 30.15
C ILE A 95 14.30 41.58 30.85
N PHE A 96 15.39 41.80 30.10
CA PHE A 96 16.61 42.44 30.61
C PHE A 96 16.38 43.84 31.18
N THR A 97 15.32 44.54 30.76
CA THR A 97 14.96 45.85 31.32
C THR A 97 14.67 45.80 32.83
N LEU A 98 14.26 44.65 33.37
CA LEU A 98 14.09 44.46 34.82
C LEU A 98 15.43 44.29 35.55
N ASP A 99 16.42 43.61 34.94
CA ASP A 99 17.76 43.49 35.52
C ASP A 99 18.51 44.82 35.41
N ASP A 100 18.37 45.55 34.30
CA ASP A 100 18.91 46.90 34.12
C ASP A 100 18.33 47.89 35.13
N PHE A 101 17.01 47.84 35.35
CA PHE A 101 16.34 48.61 36.40
C PHE A 101 16.94 48.30 37.77
N ALA A 102 17.10 47.01 38.09
CA ALA A 102 17.63 46.62 39.38
C ALA A 102 19.10 47.02 39.58
N LEU A 103 19.95 46.83 38.57
CA LEU A 103 21.35 47.24 38.57
C LEU A 103 21.52 48.76 38.65
N GLY A 104 20.67 49.51 37.94
CA GLY A 104 20.64 50.97 38.00
C GLY A 104 20.33 51.48 39.40
N TRP A 105 19.34 50.88 40.07
CA TRP A 105 18.99 51.23 41.44
C TRP A 105 20.02 50.78 42.48
N ILE A 106 20.64 49.60 42.31
CA ILE A 106 21.76 49.17 43.17
C ILE A 106 22.91 50.20 43.11
N LYS A 107 23.28 50.67 41.91
CA LYS A 107 24.30 51.71 41.74
C LYS A 107 23.90 53.04 42.38
N LYS A 108 22.66 53.50 42.15
CA LYS A 108 22.12 54.74 42.76
C LYS A 108 22.17 54.68 44.29
N ILE A 109 21.78 53.55 44.88
CA ILE A 109 21.80 53.35 46.34
C ILE A 109 23.24 53.31 46.87
N GLN A 110 24.16 52.63 46.18
CA GLN A 110 25.57 52.58 46.58
C GLN A 110 26.25 53.96 46.54
N GLN A 111 25.88 54.82 45.58
CA GLN A 111 26.42 56.17 45.45
C GLN A 111 25.82 57.14 46.47
N SER A 112 24.50 57.11 46.66
CA SER A 112 23.79 58.10 47.50
C SER A 112 23.70 57.73 48.98
N LEU A 113 23.86 56.44 49.34
CA LEU A 113 23.64 55.92 50.70
C LEU A 113 24.82 55.08 51.24
N SER A 114 26.04 55.34 50.77
CA SER A 114 27.25 54.58 51.14
C SER A 114 27.53 54.51 52.65
N ALA A 115 27.22 55.58 53.39
CA ALA A 115 27.39 55.67 54.85
C ALA A 115 26.25 55.04 55.67
N TYR A 116 25.12 54.67 55.04
CA TYR A 116 23.87 54.27 55.73
C TYR A 116 23.31 52.95 55.20
N GLN A 117 24.18 52.02 54.82
CA GLN A 117 23.81 50.69 54.31
C GLN A 117 22.98 49.86 55.29
N ASN A 118 23.12 50.10 56.60
CA ASN A 118 22.42 49.38 57.67
C ASN A 118 21.03 49.95 58.02
N HIS A 119 20.57 50.99 57.32
CA HIS A 119 19.23 51.54 57.56
C HIS A 119 18.15 50.59 57.03
N PHE A 120 17.07 50.39 57.78
CA PHE A 120 16.01 49.42 57.47
C PHE A 120 15.35 49.66 56.09
N VAL A 121 15.19 50.92 55.67
CA VAL A 121 14.70 51.28 54.32
C VAL A 121 15.68 50.83 53.22
N THR A 122 16.98 51.08 53.40
CA THR A 122 18.02 50.67 52.46
C THR A 122 18.10 49.15 52.34
N ILE A 123 17.97 48.44 53.46
CA ILE A 123 17.91 46.97 53.50
C ILE A 123 16.66 46.48 52.76
N HIS A 124 15.49 47.10 52.97
CA HIS A 124 14.25 46.72 52.29
C HIS A 124 14.32 46.91 50.77
N ILE A 125 14.86 48.04 50.30
CA ILE A 125 15.03 48.28 48.85
C ILE A 125 16.02 47.25 48.28
N ASN A 126 17.15 47.01 48.94
CA ASN A 126 18.15 46.04 48.48
C ASN A 126 17.60 44.60 48.46
N ASP A 127 16.80 44.20 49.44
CA ASP A 127 16.14 42.88 49.46
C ASP A 127 15.16 42.73 48.28
N LYS A 128 14.31 43.74 48.05
CA LYS A 128 13.42 43.77 46.87
C LYS A 128 14.20 43.73 45.55
N LEU A 129 15.26 44.52 45.41
CA LEU A 129 16.12 44.53 44.22
C LEU A 129 16.80 43.17 44.00
N PHE A 130 17.28 42.54 45.06
CA PHE A 130 17.88 41.21 45.00
C PHE A 130 16.86 40.14 44.57
N LYS A 131 15.64 40.19 45.12
CA LYS A 131 14.54 39.30 44.72
C LYS A 131 14.13 39.51 43.26
N ILE A 132 14.06 40.75 42.77
CA ILE A 132 13.82 41.04 41.35
C ILE A 132 14.86 40.37 40.47
N ARG A 133 16.16 40.55 40.79
CA ARG A 133 17.25 39.92 40.00
C ARG A 133 17.20 38.40 40.04
N LYS A 134 16.85 37.82 41.19
CA LYS A 134 16.63 36.36 41.31
C LYS A 134 15.41 35.87 40.53
N ALA A 135 14.38 36.69 40.38
CA ALA A 135 13.17 36.38 39.62
C ALA A 135 13.36 36.48 38.10
N VAL A 136 14.29 37.32 37.61
CA VAL A 136 14.55 37.51 36.17
C VAL A 136 14.80 36.19 35.40
N PRO A 137 15.64 35.26 35.89
CA PRO A 137 15.81 33.94 35.26
C PRO A 137 14.52 33.12 35.17
N SER A 138 13.65 33.17 36.19
CA SER A 138 12.34 32.52 36.19
C SER A 138 11.44 33.16 35.12
N LEU A 139 11.36 34.49 35.12
CA LEU A 139 10.55 35.28 34.20
C LEU A 139 10.95 35.09 32.73
N LYS A 140 12.22 34.80 32.44
CA LYS A 140 12.68 34.42 31.09
C LYS A 140 11.92 33.23 30.51
N HIS A 141 11.55 32.27 31.35
CA HIS A 141 10.79 31.08 30.96
C HIS A 141 9.26 31.33 30.88
N CYS A 142 8.79 32.52 31.26
CA CYS A 142 7.40 32.97 31.16
C CYS A 142 7.11 33.79 29.88
N ASN A 143 7.98 33.70 28.85
CA ASN A 143 7.75 34.37 27.56
C ASN A 143 6.49 33.82 26.85
N GLY A 144 6.23 32.53 27.02
CA GLY A 144 4.99 31.86 26.64
C GLY A 144 4.65 31.91 25.15
N GLU A 145 5.65 31.95 24.27
CA GLU A 145 5.42 31.83 22.81
C GLU A 145 4.71 30.51 22.48
N SER A 146 5.06 29.43 23.18
CA SER A 146 4.48 28.10 23.01
C SER A 146 3.24 27.85 23.87
N PHE A 147 2.87 28.80 24.76
CA PHE A 147 1.79 28.62 25.74
C PHE A 147 0.42 28.82 25.12
N LYS A 148 -0.51 27.93 25.47
CA LYS A 148 -1.94 28.06 25.19
C LYS A 148 -2.69 28.54 26.43
N GLU A 149 -3.98 28.80 26.29
CA GLU A 149 -4.84 29.27 27.38
C GLU A 149 -4.76 28.36 28.61
N ASP A 150 -4.74 27.04 28.46
CA ASP A 150 -4.61 26.10 29.57
C ASP A 150 -3.28 26.24 30.31
N HIS A 151 -2.18 26.49 29.59
CA HIS A 151 -0.85 26.72 30.16
C HIS A 151 -0.80 28.04 30.93
N TRP A 152 -1.39 29.08 30.36
CA TRP A 152 -1.54 30.36 31.04
C TRP A 152 -2.45 30.23 32.26
N ALA A 153 -3.48 29.39 32.21
CA ALA A 153 -4.39 29.19 33.33
C ALA A 153 -3.72 28.42 34.49
N GLU A 154 -2.98 27.36 34.18
CA GLU A 154 -2.19 26.61 35.15
C GLU A 154 -1.15 27.52 35.83
N LEU A 155 -0.53 28.42 35.06
CA LEU A 155 0.47 29.35 35.56
C LEU A 155 -0.16 30.47 36.42
N LEU A 156 -1.11 31.22 35.86
CA LEU A 156 -1.64 32.45 36.46
C LEU A 156 -2.61 32.17 37.60
N GLN A 157 -3.62 31.32 37.38
CA GLN A 157 -4.58 30.97 38.42
C GLN A 157 -4.07 29.85 39.33
N GLY A 158 -3.36 28.86 38.78
CA GLY A 158 -2.90 27.71 39.56
C GLY A 158 -1.69 28.02 40.46
N LYS A 159 -0.62 28.60 39.91
CA LYS A 159 0.63 28.85 40.66
C LYS A 159 0.71 30.24 41.27
N PHE A 160 0.31 31.28 40.54
CA PHE A 160 0.35 32.65 41.06
C PHE A 160 -0.92 33.05 41.83
N ALA A 161 -1.95 32.19 41.86
CA ALA A 161 -3.22 32.44 42.54
C ALA A 161 -3.87 33.80 42.16
N LEU A 162 -3.63 34.24 40.93
CA LEU A 162 -4.18 35.51 40.43
C LEU A 162 -5.68 35.36 40.16
N PRO A 163 -6.46 36.45 40.28
CA PRO A 163 -7.88 36.43 39.95
C PRO A 163 -8.13 35.94 38.51
N SER A 164 -9.23 35.22 38.28
CA SER A 164 -9.61 34.68 36.95
C SER A 164 -9.83 35.76 35.87
N ILE A 165 -9.97 37.02 36.28
CA ILE A 165 -10.04 38.20 35.39
C ILE A 165 -8.68 38.49 34.73
N VAL A 166 -7.57 38.07 35.35
CA VAL A 166 -6.22 38.29 34.82
C VAL A 166 -5.92 37.24 33.75
N ARG A 167 -5.94 37.68 32.49
CA ARG A 167 -5.52 36.92 31.30
C ARG A 167 -4.30 37.59 30.66
N LEU A 168 -3.69 36.93 29.67
CA LEU A 168 -2.52 37.43 28.96
C LEU A 168 -2.70 38.88 28.45
N GLU A 169 -3.90 39.22 27.97
CA GLU A 169 -4.25 40.54 27.43
C GLU A 169 -4.13 41.67 28.47
N ASN A 170 -4.48 41.38 29.73
CA ASN A 170 -4.51 42.35 30.83
C ASN A 170 -3.36 42.12 31.83
N LEU A 171 -2.41 41.25 31.49
CA LEU A 171 -1.30 40.88 32.35
C LEU A 171 -0.26 42.00 32.37
N THR A 172 0.03 42.54 33.55
CA THR A 172 1.08 43.54 33.76
C THR A 172 2.27 42.91 34.49
N CYS A 173 3.43 43.56 34.41
CA CYS A 173 4.61 43.14 35.17
C CYS A 173 4.34 43.16 36.69
N GLY A 174 3.48 44.06 37.15
CA GLY A 174 3.06 44.16 38.54
C GLY A 174 2.46 42.86 39.10
N HIS A 175 1.71 42.10 38.30
CA HIS A 175 1.13 40.83 38.75
C HIS A 175 2.19 39.77 39.07
N PHE A 176 3.31 39.76 38.34
CA PHE A 176 4.44 38.89 38.66
C PHE A 176 5.28 39.44 39.83
N LEU A 177 5.47 40.76 39.87
CA LEU A 177 6.26 41.42 40.91
C LEU A 177 5.59 41.40 42.29
N GLN A 178 4.28 41.19 42.36
CA GLN A 178 3.56 40.91 43.61
C GLN A 178 3.91 39.53 44.20
N SER A 179 4.43 38.61 43.39
CA SER A 179 4.79 37.24 43.77
C SER A 179 6.30 37.00 43.65
N LEU A 180 7.12 38.02 43.97
CA LEU A 180 8.59 37.95 43.89
C LEU A 180 9.19 36.82 44.72
N ASP A 181 8.62 36.52 45.89
CA ASP A 181 9.14 35.47 46.76
C ASP A 181 9.03 34.09 46.11
N LEU A 182 7.92 33.81 45.43
CA LEU A 182 7.72 32.57 44.66
C LEU A 182 8.63 32.50 43.43
N LEU A 183 8.82 33.62 42.74
CA LEU A 183 9.68 33.69 41.55
C LEU A 183 11.17 33.53 41.88
N ALA A 184 11.59 33.92 43.08
CA ALA A 184 12.97 33.80 43.54
C ALA A 184 13.33 32.37 43.99
N GLU A 185 12.36 31.47 44.14
CA GLU A 185 12.63 30.08 44.49
C GLU A 185 13.22 29.26 43.31
N PRO A 186 14.24 28.42 43.54
CA PRO A 186 14.79 27.54 42.50
C PRO A 186 13.78 26.51 41.97
N SER A 187 12.80 26.13 42.80
CA SER A 187 11.68 25.23 42.47
C SER A 187 10.85 25.77 41.30
N MET A 188 10.64 27.09 41.27
CA MET A 188 9.84 27.79 40.28
C MET A 188 10.50 27.76 38.90
N ILE A 189 11.81 28.00 38.83
CA ILE A 189 12.58 27.89 37.58
C ILE A 189 12.42 26.49 36.97
N LYS A 190 12.51 25.44 37.80
CA LYS A 190 12.35 24.05 37.34
C LYS A 190 10.93 23.77 36.84
N TYR A 191 9.91 24.27 37.53
CA TYR A 191 8.52 24.15 37.08
C TYR A 191 8.31 24.86 35.74
N LEU A 192 8.77 26.12 35.61
CA LEU A 192 8.61 26.89 34.37
C LEU A 192 9.32 26.26 33.19
N LYS A 193 10.53 25.72 33.40
CA LYS A 193 11.25 24.94 32.36
C LYS A 193 10.47 23.69 31.94
N THR A 194 9.90 22.96 32.90
CA THR A 194 9.06 21.78 32.60
C THR A 194 7.81 22.19 31.82
N LEU A 195 7.13 23.27 32.23
CA LEU A 195 5.93 23.79 31.56
C LEU A 195 6.25 24.27 30.13
N GLN A 196 7.37 24.98 29.96
CA GLN A 196 7.88 25.39 28.65
C GLN A 196 8.22 24.19 27.75
N SER A 197 8.92 23.20 28.28
CA SER A 197 9.21 21.96 27.54
C SER A 197 7.93 21.22 27.13
N ARG A 198 6.94 21.15 28.04
CA ARG A 198 5.64 20.54 27.77
C ARG A 198 4.91 21.26 26.66
N ALA A 199 4.76 22.57 26.78
CA ALA A 199 4.08 23.40 25.81
C ALA A 199 4.75 23.33 24.42
N GLN A 200 6.09 23.31 24.37
CA GLN A 200 6.83 23.17 23.11
C GLN A 200 6.62 21.79 22.48
N GLY A 201 6.67 20.72 23.29
CA GLY A 201 6.42 19.35 22.80
C GLY A 201 5.00 19.14 22.29
N GLU A 202 4.02 19.78 22.91
CA GLU A 202 2.62 19.74 22.49
C GLU A 202 2.36 20.44 21.14
N ILE A 203 3.22 21.37 20.70
CA ILE A 203 3.09 22.01 19.37
C ILE A 203 3.20 20.94 18.27
N SER A 204 4.26 20.13 18.32
CA SER A 204 4.49 19.10 17.30
C SER A 204 3.37 18.06 17.25
N VAL A 205 2.88 17.62 18.43
CA VAL A 205 1.74 16.70 18.52
C VAL A 205 0.48 17.31 17.90
N ARG A 206 0.24 18.60 18.17
CA ARG A 206 -0.93 19.32 17.66
C ARG A 206 -0.86 19.54 16.16
N GLU A 207 0.29 19.94 15.62
CA GLU A 207 0.50 20.10 14.18
C GLU A 207 0.26 18.77 13.46
N SER A 208 0.80 17.67 14.00
CA SER A 208 0.59 16.32 13.46
C SER A 208 -0.89 15.92 13.46
N LEU A 209 -1.61 16.18 14.56
CA LEU A 209 -3.05 15.92 14.63
C LEU A 209 -3.86 16.84 13.70
N GLN A 210 -3.47 18.11 13.55
CA GLN A 210 -4.13 19.04 12.62
C GLN A 210 -3.93 18.61 11.17
N GLU A 211 -2.74 18.15 10.81
CA GLU A 211 -2.46 17.57 9.48
C GLU A 211 -3.37 16.36 9.22
N LEU A 212 -3.51 15.48 10.20
CA LEU A 212 -4.38 14.30 10.11
C LEU A 212 -5.86 14.69 9.95
N ILE A 213 -6.33 15.66 10.74
CA ILE A 213 -7.71 16.18 10.66
C ILE A 213 -7.94 16.83 9.28
N ALA A 214 -7.00 17.65 8.81
CA ALA A 214 -7.09 18.30 7.50
C ALA A 214 -7.13 17.26 6.38
N TRP A 215 -6.26 16.25 6.41
CA TRP A 215 -6.26 15.15 5.46
C TRP A 215 -7.62 14.42 5.47
N SER A 216 -8.16 14.11 6.65
CA SER A 216 -9.45 13.43 6.77
C SER A 216 -10.62 14.19 6.13
N GLN A 217 -10.56 15.52 6.11
CA GLN A 217 -11.63 16.38 5.59
C GLN A 217 -11.49 16.75 4.11
N THR A 218 -10.29 16.58 3.54
CA THR A 218 -9.94 17.08 2.20
C THR A 218 -9.54 15.99 1.22
N TYR A 219 -9.22 14.77 1.69
CA TYR A 219 -8.81 13.70 0.79
C TYR A 219 -9.98 13.20 -0.06
N GLU A 220 -9.87 13.41 -1.37
CA GLU A 220 -10.84 12.99 -2.37
C GLU A 220 -10.30 11.79 -3.16
N MET A 221 -11.14 10.78 -3.32
CA MET A 221 -10.78 9.61 -4.12
C MET A 221 -10.91 9.91 -5.61
N LYS A 222 -10.01 9.34 -6.40
CA LYS A 222 -10.12 9.38 -7.85
C LYS A 222 -11.10 8.31 -8.34
N LEU A 223 -12.13 8.76 -9.05
CA LEU A 223 -13.21 7.93 -9.58
C LEU A 223 -13.14 7.89 -11.11
N CYS A 224 -13.41 6.72 -11.69
CA CYS A 224 -13.51 6.51 -13.13
C CYS A 224 -14.90 5.96 -13.48
N GLU A 225 -15.51 6.43 -14.57
CA GLU A 225 -16.79 5.89 -15.04
C GLU A 225 -16.57 4.55 -15.77
N HIS A 226 -17.38 3.56 -15.41
CA HIS A 226 -17.38 2.23 -16.00
C HIS A 226 -18.78 1.89 -16.52
N CYS A 227 -18.88 1.62 -17.82
CA CYS A 227 -20.12 1.26 -18.49
C CYS A 227 -20.22 -0.26 -18.59
N PHE A 228 -21.37 -0.81 -18.17
CA PHE A 228 -21.66 -2.23 -18.27
C PHE A 228 -23.12 -2.44 -18.71
N GLY A 229 -23.30 -3.13 -19.84
CA GLY A 229 -24.61 -3.24 -20.50
C GLY A 229 -25.23 -1.87 -20.81
N SER A 230 -26.42 -1.60 -20.28
CA SER A 230 -27.13 -0.31 -20.41
C SER A 230 -26.95 0.62 -19.20
N LYS A 231 -26.14 0.23 -18.20
CA LYS A 231 -25.91 0.99 -16.97
C LYS A 231 -24.46 1.48 -16.89
N SER A 232 -24.24 2.47 -16.04
CA SER A 232 -22.91 2.98 -15.71
C SER A 232 -22.75 3.10 -14.20
N THR A 233 -21.58 2.75 -13.68
CA THR A 233 -21.20 2.98 -12.28
C THR A 233 -19.83 3.66 -12.23
N VAL A 234 -19.45 4.18 -11.06
CA VAL A 234 -18.09 4.69 -10.83
C VAL A 234 -17.23 3.62 -10.17
N LEU A 235 -15.96 3.58 -10.50
CA LEU A 235 -14.95 2.71 -9.90
C LEU A 235 -13.89 3.55 -9.21
N ILE A 236 -13.40 3.06 -8.08
CA ILE A 236 -12.29 3.69 -7.36
C ILE A 236 -10.99 3.28 -8.06
N MET A 237 -10.14 4.27 -8.33
CA MET A 237 -8.82 4.12 -8.93
C MET A 237 -7.73 4.40 -7.89
N GLU A 238 -6.48 4.07 -8.26
CA GLU A 238 -5.29 4.41 -7.44
C GLU A 238 -5.36 3.88 -6.00
N TRP A 239 -5.93 2.69 -5.80
CA TRP A 239 -6.01 2.04 -4.49
C TRP A 239 -4.68 2.02 -3.73
N ASN A 240 -3.55 1.82 -4.42
CA ASN A 240 -2.22 1.81 -3.80
C ASN A 240 -1.86 3.16 -3.15
N ASP A 241 -2.23 4.28 -3.76
CA ASP A 241 -1.98 5.61 -3.21
C ASP A 241 -2.87 5.85 -1.98
N ILE A 242 -4.14 5.42 -2.04
CA ILE A 242 -5.07 5.49 -0.89
C ILE A 242 -4.52 4.70 0.31
N PHE A 243 -4.10 3.45 0.10
CA PHE A 243 -3.56 2.62 1.18
C PHE A 243 -2.21 3.12 1.69
N ARG A 244 -1.35 3.67 0.82
CA ARG A 244 -0.08 4.29 1.23
C ARG A 244 -0.35 5.48 2.16
N ASP A 245 -1.18 6.42 1.72
CA ASP A 245 -1.46 7.63 2.48
C ASP A 245 -2.17 7.31 3.81
N LEU A 246 -3.11 6.34 3.80
CA LEU A 246 -3.75 5.85 5.02
C LEU A 246 -2.75 5.19 5.98
N GLY A 247 -1.86 4.34 5.46
CA GLY A 247 -0.80 3.70 6.24
C GLY A 247 0.16 4.70 6.86
N ASP A 248 0.52 5.76 6.14
CA ASP A 248 1.35 6.86 6.65
C ASP A 248 0.65 7.61 7.80
N LYS A 249 -0.66 7.88 7.70
CA LYS A 249 -1.42 8.52 8.79
C LYS A 249 -1.61 7.60 9.99
N GLN A 250 -1.78 6.29 9.78
CA GLN A 250 -1.80 5.32 10.88
C GLN A 250 -0.44 5.24 11.59
N SER A 251 0.66 5.22 10.83
CA SER A 251 2.03 5.27 11.36
C SER A 251 2.28 6.55 12.17
N LEU A 252 1.79 7.70 11.68
CA LEU A 252 1.84 8.96 12.41
C LEU A 252 1.12 8.84 13.77
N LEU A 253 -0.09 8.27 13.81
CA LEU A 253 -0.82 8.06 15.08
C LEU A 253 -0.08 7.13 16.07
N VAL A 254 0.61 6.10 15.56
CA VAL A 254 1.44 5.21 16.38
C VAL A 254 2.65 5.98 16.92
N SER A 255 3.35 6.76 16.09
CA SER A 255 4.49 7.57 16.53
C SER A 255 4.12 8.60 17.61
N LEU A 256 2.88 9.09 17.60
CA LEU A 256 2.34 9.98 18.63
C LEU A 256 2.10 9.27 19.97
N GLU A 257 2.03 7.92 20.01
CA GLU A 257 1.91 7.13 21.25
C GLU A 257 3.16 7.23 22.12
N ASP A 258 4.33 7.24 21.49
CA ASP A 258 5.63 7.29 22.17
C ASP A 258 5.99 8.71 22.64
N SER A 259 5.21 9.72 22.24
CA SER A 259 5.43 11.10 22.65
C SER A 259 5.07 11.31 24.13
N PRO A 260 6.00 11.83 24.96
CA PRO A 260 5.71 12.12 26.37
C PRO A 260 4.68 13.24 26.58
N TYR A 261 4.33 13.96 25.51
CA TYR A 261 3.43 15.12 25.52
C TYR A 261 2.00 14.81 25.02
N ILE A 262 1.68 13.54 24.77
CA ILE A 262 0.37 13.14 24.19
C ILE A 262 -0.81 13.23 25.17
N LYS A 263 -0.55 13.40 26.49
CA LYS A 263 -1.56 13.25 27.55
C LYS A 263 -2.85 14.04 27.34
N SER A 264 -2.76 15.29 26.85
CA SER A 264 -3.92 16.16 26.59
C SER A 264 -4.68 15.83 25.30
N PHE A 265 -4.14 14.95 24.46
CA PHE A 265 -4.69 14.60 23.15
C PHE A 265 -5.07 13.12 23.01
N VAL A 266 -4.99 12.33 24.08
CA VAL A 266 -5.24 10.88 24.05
C VAL A 266 -6.63 10.56 23.51
N ASP A 267 -7.66 11.28 23.94
CA ASP A 267 -9.04 11.03 23.50
C ASP A 267 -9.21 11.29 22.00
N THR A 268 -8.74 12.45 21.52
CA THR A 268 -8.76 12.79 20.08
C THR A 268 -8.00 11.76 19.27
N LYS A 269 -6.79 11.39 19.71
CA LYS A 269 -5.98 10.37 19.05
C LYS A 269 -6.74 9.03 18.96
N ASN A 270 -7.33 8.57 20.06
CA ASN A 270 -8.03 7.29 20.10
C ASN A 270 -9.25 7.25 19.18
N ILE A 271 -9.99 8.37 19.08
CA ILE A 271 -11.09 8.52 18.13
C ILE A 271 -10.59 8.37 16.70
N TYR A 272 -9.53 9.09 16.32
CA TYR A 272 -8.98 9.00 14.96
C TYR A 272 -8.33 7.64 14.68
N LYS A 273 -7.69 7.00 15.67
CA LYS A 273 -7.15 5.63 15.55
C LYS A 273 -8.27 4.63 15.24
N ALA A 274 -9.40 4.71 15.95
CA ALA A 274 -10.57 3.88 15.67
C ALA A 274 -11.14 4.15 14.28
N LYS A 275 -11.36 5.43 13.91
CA LYS A 275 -11.88 5.81 12.59
C LYS A 275 -10.96 5.34 11.44
N MET A 276 -9.64 5.47 11.59
CA MET A 276 -8.66 5.03 10.59
C MET A 276 -8.64 3.50 10.42
N SER A 277 -8.77 2.75 11.51
CA SER A 277 -8.84 1.29 11.45
C SER A 277 -10.12 0.80 10.77
N GLN A 278 -11.24 1.49 10.99
CA GLN A 278 -12.52 1.19 10.34
C GLN A 278 -12.48 1.51 8.85
N LEU A 279 -11.90 2.66 8.51
CA LEU A 279 -11.67 3.07 7.12
C LEU A 279 -10.84 2.02 6.37
N ASP A 280 -9.75 1.55 6.96
CA ASP A 280 -8.90 0.50 6.40
C ASP A 280 -9.67 -0.80 6.10
N SER A 281 -10.43 -1.30 7.09
CA SER A 281 -11.29 -2.48 6.93
C SER A 281 -12.28 -2.30 5.77
N CYS A 282 -13.00 -1.18 5.74
CA CYS A 282 -14.00 -0.91 4.70
C CYS A 282 -13.39 -0.78 3.31
N LEU A 283 -12.22 -0.15 3.18
CA LEU A 283 -11.51 -0.01 1.90
C LEU A 283 -11.03 -1.36 1.38
N HIS A 284 -10.52 -2.24 2.25
CA HIS A 284 -10.15 -3.59 1.86
C HIS A 284 -11.36 -4.42 1.37
N LEU A 285 -12.50 -4.31 2.06
CA LEU A 285 -13.75 -4.95 1.61
C LEU A 285 -14.20 -4.41 0.25
N LEU A 286 -14.22 -3.08 0.07
CA LEU A 286 -14.60 -2.44 -1.20
C LEU A 286 -13.66 -2.83 -2.35
N LEU A 287 -12.34 -2.85 -2.13
CA LEU A 287 -11.37 -3.29 -3.13
C LEU A 287 -11.65 -4.74 -3.57
N ASN A 288 -11.88 -5.64 -2.61
CA ASN A 288 -12.14 -7.04 -2.90
C ASN A 288 -13.46 -7.23 -3.65
N ILE A 289 -14.51 -6.51 -3.27
CA ILE A 289 -15.79 -6.51 -3.98
C ILE A 289 -15.60 -5.99 -5.41
N GLN A 290 -14.96 -4.82 -5.58
CA GLN A 290 -14.73 -4.23 -6.90
C GLN A 290 -13.94 -5.16 -7.82
N ARG A 291 -12.83 -5.75 -7.35
CA ARG A 291 -12.02 -6.69 -8.15
C ARG A 291 -12.80 -7.92 -8.60
N LYS A 292 -13.51 -8.56 -7.67
CA LYS A 292 -14.33 -9.75 -7.97
C LYS A 292 -15.50 -9.41 -8.87
N TRP A 293 -16.11 -8.24 -8.68
CA TRP A 293 -17.23 -7.76 -9.49
C TRP A 293 -16.80 -7.48 -10.93
N ILE A 294 -15.69 -6.76 -11.15
CA ILE A 294 -15.16 -6.49 -12.50
C ILE A 294 -14.87 -7.78 -13.26
N TYR A 295 -14.35 -8.80 -12.58
CA TYR A 295 -14.11 -10.11 -13.21
C TYR A 295 -15.41 -10.85 -13.55
N LEU A 296 -16.39 -10.85 -12.63
CA LEU A 296 -17.63 -11.60 -12.81
C LEU A 296 -18.67 -10.91 -13.71
N GLU A 297 -18.67 -9.58 -13.79
CA GLU A 297 -19.63 -8.80 -14.57
C GLU A 297 -19.72 -9.27 -16.03
N PRO A 298 -18.62 -9.29 -16.82
CA PRO A 298 -18.72 -9.65 -18.23
C PRO A 298 -19.15 -11.11 -18.43
N ILE A 299 -18.80 -11.99 -17.49
CA ILE A 299 -19.12 -13.42 -17.53
C ILE A 299 -20.61 -13.63 -17.23
N MET A 300 -21.12 -12.97 -16.19
CA MET A 300 -22.52 -13.09 -15.77
C MET A 300 -23.48 -12.40 -16.74
N SER A 301 -23.04 -11.32 -17.40
CA SER A 301 -23.78 -10.63 -18.46
C SER A 301 -24.03 -11.51 -19.69
N ARG A 302 -23.18 -12.53 -19.94
CA ARG A 302 -23.36 -13.52 -21.00
C ARG A 302 -24.30 -14.68 -20.63
N GLY A 303 -24.77 -14.74 -19.38
CA GLY A 303 -25.72 -15.76 -18.93
C GLY A 303 -25.12 -17.12 -18.60
N SER A 304 -23.79 -17.23 -18.43
CA SER A 304 -23.09 -18.51 -18.19
C SER A 304 -23.52 -19.24 -16.90
N LEU A 305 -24.06 -18.53 -15.90
CA LEU A 305 -24.54 -19.11 -14.63
C LEU A 305 -25.98 -18.67 -14.30
N PRO A 306 -27.01 -19.33 -14.86
CA PRO A 306 -28.41 -18.91 -14.65
C PRO A 306 -28.89 -19.04 -13.20
N GLN A 307 -28.38 -20.02 -12.44
CA GLN A 307 -28.77 -20.25 -11.05
C GLN A 307 -28.27 -19.12 -10.11
N GLU A 308 -27.09 -18.57 -10.38
CA GLU A 308 -26.48 -17.51 -9.56
C GLU A 308 -26.72 -16.10 -10.12
N HIS A 309 -27.35 -16.00 -11.30
CA HIS A 309 -27.60 -14.72 -11.98
C HIS A 309 -28.43 -13.75 -11.11
N GLN A 310 -29.46 -14.25 -10.42
CA GLN A 310 -30.27 -13.42 -9.52
C GLN A 310 -29.44 -12.87 -8.35
N ARG A 311 -28.57 -13.71 -7.75
CA ARG A 311 -27.69 -13.30 -6.64
C ARG A 311 -26.65 -12.29 -7.10
N PHE A 312 -26.07 -12.50 -8.28
CA PHE A 312 -25.12 -11.55 -8.86
C PHE A 312 -25.78 -10.20 -9.17
N ARG A 313 -27.02 -10.19 -9.68
CA ARG A 313 -27.80 -8.97 -9.90
C ARG A 313 -28.02 -8.19 -8.60
N GLN A 314 -28.45 -8.86 -7.53
CA GLN A 314 -28.64 -8.21 -6.22
C GLN A 314 -27.32 -7.64 -5.67
N THR A 315 -26.23 -8.39 -5.83
CA THR A 315 -24.88 -7.96 -5.42
C THR A 315 -24.43 -6.73 -6.23
N THR A 316 -24.72 -6.72 -7.54
CA THR A 316 -24.43 -5.60 -8.43
C THR A 316 -25.24 -4.36 -8.08
N GLU A 317 -26.53 -4.50 -7.76
CA GLU A 317 -27.38 -3.39 -7.31
C GLU A 317 -26.84 -2.78 -6.01
N MET A 318 -26.50 -3.62 -5.03
CA MET A 318 -25.89 -3.15 -3.78
C MET A 318 -24.55 -2.45 -4.01
N PHE A 319 -23.67 -3.03 -4.84
CA PHE A 319 -22.39 -2.42 -5.20
C PHE A 319 -22.57 -1.06 -5.90
N CYS A 320 -23.48 -0.97 -6.86
CA CYS A 320 -23.77 0.29 -7.56
C CYS A 320 -24.33 1.34 -6.59
N LEU A 321 -25.20 0.96 -5.66
CA LEU A 321 -25.71 1.87 -4.63
C LEU A 321 -24.58 2.42 -3.73
N PHE A 322 -23.58 1.60 -3.39
CA PHE A 322 -22.40 2.10 -2.68
C PHE A 322 -21.59 3.06 -3.53
N MET A 323 -21.35 2.72 -4.79
CA MET A 323 -20.59 3.57 -5.70
C MET A 323 -21.29 4.90 -6.00
N GLU A 324 -22.62 4.93 -6.08
CA GLU A 324 -23.38 6.18 -6.21
C GLU A 324 -23.25 7.07 -4.98
N LYS A 325 -23.26 6.50 -3.76
CA LYS A 325 -23.01 7.27 -2.53
C LYS A 325 -21.60 7.85 -2.51
N ILE A 326 -20.62 7.06 -2.93
CA ILE A 326 -19.23 7.50 -3.07
C ILE A 326 -19.09 8.61 -4.12
N LYS A 327 -19.88 8.55 -5.21
CA LYS A 327 -19.92 9.62 -6.22
C LYS A 327 -20.47 10.93 -5.66
N MET A 328 -21.51 10.86 -4.83
CA MET A 328 -22.14 12.04 -4.21
C MET A 328 -21.24 12.70 -3.18
N GLU A 329 -20.50 11.90 -2.39
CA GLU A 329 -19.54 12.38 -1.40
C GLU A 329 -18.18 11.69 -1.61
N PRO A 330 -17.29 12.24 -2.47
CA PRO A 330 -16.01 11.62 -2.82
C PRO A 330 -14.96 11.71 -1.71
N LYS A 331 -15.29 12.37 -0.60
CA LYS A 331 -14.41 12.53 0.56
C LYS A 331 -14.30 11.22 1.33
N LEU A 332 -13.08 10.73 1.45
CA LEU A 332 -12.78 9.38 1.96
C LEU A 332 -13.39 9.09 3.34
N PHE A 333 -13.35 10.05 4.27
CA PHE A 333 -13.86 9.85 5.64
C PHE A 333 -15.36 9.88 5.77
N ASN A 334 -16.06 10.64 4.91
CA ASN A 334 -17.51 10.72 4.97
C ASN A 334 -18.16 9.38 4.62
N ILE A 335 -17.49 8.57 3.81
CA ILE A 335 -17.98 7.27 3.37
C ILE A 335 -18.02 6.27 4.53
N VAL A 336 -17.07 6.35 5.47
CA VAL A 336 -16.91 5.38 6.57
C VAL A 336 -17.34 5.95 7.93
N ASP A 337 -17.97 7.12 7.96
CA ASP A 337 -18.46 7.66 9.23
C ASP A 337 -19.64 6.82 9.73
N LEU A 338 -19.41 6.03 10.79
CA LEU A 338 -20.42 5.13 11.38
C LEU A 338 -21.65 5.89 11.91
N ASP A 339 -21.48 7.16 12.27
CA ASP A 339 -22.58 8.04 12.66
C ASP A 339 -23.54 8.30 11.48
N ALA A 340 -23.01 8.32 10.25
CA ALA A 340 -23.80 8.43 9.02
C ALA A 340 -24.29 7.05 8.51
N HIS A 341 -23.46 6.00 8.64
CA HIS A 341 -23.72 4.68 8.07
C HIS A 341 -23.37 3.50 9.01
N PRO A 342 -24.15 3.25 10.06
CA PRO A 342 -23.82 2.29 11.12
C PRO A 342 -23.77 0.82 10.66
N ASN A 343 -24.36 0.50 9.51
CA ASN A 343 -24.42 -0.87 8.97
C ASN A 343 -23.51 -1.08 7.75
N LEU A 344 -22.66 -0.12 7.39
CA LEU A 344 -21.88 -0.20 6.15
C LEU A 344 -20.98 -1.43 6.10
N GLU A 345 -20.16 -1.65 7.12
CA GLU A 345 -19.24 -2.78 7.18
C GLU A 345 -19.97 -4.13 7.10
N ASN A 346 -21.11 -4.27 7.77
CA ASN A 346 -21.96 -5.46 7.70
C ASN A 346 -22.53 -5.68 6.29
N GLN A 347 -22.96 -4.61 5.62
CA GLN A 347 -23.47 -4.70 4.25
C GLN A 347 -22.36 -5.01 3.24
N LEU A 348 -21.17 -4.43 3.40
CA LEU A 348 -19.99 -4.75 2.58
C LEU A 348 -19.58 -6.21 2.77
N ASN A 349 -19.51 -6.70 4.01
CA ASN A 349 -19.23 -8.10 4.30
C ASN A 349 -20.27 -9.05 3.68
N ALA A 350 -21.56 -8.71 3.78
CA ALA A 350 -22.62 -9.50 3.14
C ALA A 350 -22.50 -9.50 1.60
N THR A 351 -22.17 -8.36 1.01
CA THR A 351 -21.95 -8.19 -0.44
C THR A 351 -20.74 -8.99 -0.90
N LEU A 352 -19.63 -8.93 -0.16
CA LEU A 352 -18.42 -9.72 -0.42
C LEU A 352 -18.71 -11.23 -0.31
N LYS A 353 -19.44 -11.67 0.71
CA LYS A 353 -19.84 -13.08 0.83
C LYS A 353 -20.67 -13.54 -0.38
N ASN A 354 -21.63 -12.72 -0.82
CA ASN A 354 -22.45 -13.05 -1.98
C ASN A 354 -21.63 -13.13 -3.27
N ILE A 355 -20.66 -12.23 -3.46
CA ILE A 355 -19.80 -12.25 -4.64
C ILE A 355 -18.83 -13.42 -4.63
N GLU A 356 -18.34 -13.83 -3.45
CA GLU A 356 -17.53 -15.02 -3.27
C GLU A 356 -18.28 -16.32 -3.58
N ILE A 357 -19.55 -16.39 -3.18
CA ILE A 357 -20.40 -17.54 -3.55
C ILE A 357 -20.56 -17.61 -5.07
N CYS A 358 -20.79 -16.48 -5.74
CA CYS A 358 -20.87 -16.43 -7.20
C CYS A 358 -19.56 -16.88 -7.86
N GLN A 359 -18.41 -16.45 -7.32
CA GLN A 359 -17.09 -16.83 -7.81
C GLN A 359 -16.81 -18.33 -7.63
N ASN A 360 -17.14 -18.88 -6.46
CA ASN A 360 -16.98 -20.31 -6.17
C ASN A 360 -17.90 -21.17 -7.04
N ALA A 361 -19.12 -20.69 -7.32
CA ALA A 361 -20.04 -21.35 -8.24
C ALA A 361 -19.49 -21.36 -9.67
N LEU A 362 -18.89 -20.25 -10.12
CA LEU A 362 -18.18 -20.19 -11.41
C LEU A 362 -17.02 -21.18 -11.46
N ALA A 363 -16.16 -21.21 -10.45
CA ALA A 363 -15.05 -22.16 -10.39
C ALA A 363 -15.53 -23.63 -10.42
N SER A 364 -16.57 -23.95 -9.65
CA SER A 364 -17.17 -25.28 -9.63
C SER A 364 -17.82 -25.65 -10.96
N PHE A 365 -18.43 -24.68 -11.65
CA PHE A 365 -18.98 -24.87 -12.99
C PHE A 365 -17.88 -25.18 -14.01
N LEU A 366 -16.78 -24.41 -14.02
CA LEU A 366 -15.64 -24.64 -14.90
C LEU A 366 -14.98 -25.99 -14.62
N GLU A 367 -14.81 -26.38 -13.36
CA GLU A 367 -14.25 -27.69 -13.01
C GLU A 367 -15.17 -28.85 -13.45
N LYS A 368 -16.49 -28.69 -13.32
CA LYS A 368 -17.44 -29.66 -13.85
C LYS A 368 -17.30 -29.80 -15.37
N LYS A 369 -17.10 -28.70 -16.09
CA LYS A 369 -16.86 -28.73 -17.54
C LYS A 369 -15.51 -29.39 -17.88
N ARG A 370 -14.45 -29.12 -17.12
CA ARG A 370 -13.13 -29.76 -17.27
C ARG A 370 -13.14 -31.26 -17.03
N SER A 371 -13.88 -31.72 -16.02
CA SER A 371 -14.02 -33.15 -15.73
C SER A 371 -14.82 -33.91 -16.79
N LEU A 372 -15.74 -33.24 -17.50
CA LEU A 372 -16.43 -33.83 -18.65
C LEU A 372 -15.50 -33.90 -19.88
N ILE A 373 -14.76 -32.84 -20.15
CA ILE A 373 -13.82 -32.77 -21.28
C ILE A 373 -12.41 -32.48 -20.74
N PRO A 374 -11.60 -33.52 -20.47
CA PRO A 374 -10.26 -33.36 -19.87
C PRO A 374 -9.30 -32.48 -20.68
N ARG A 375 -9.55 -32.26 -21.97
CA ARG A 375 -8.75 -31.34 -22.80
C ARG A 375 -8.86 -29.89 -22.32
N PHE A 376 -9.92 -29.51 -21.60
CA PHE A 376 -10.06 -28.18 -21.02
C PHE A 376 -9.10 -27.90 -19.85
N TYR A 377 -8.37 -28.89 -19.33
CA TYR A 377 -7.28 -28.64 -18.39
C TYR A 377 -6.07 -27.93 -19.03
N PHE A 378 -5.96 -27.95 -20.38
CA PHE A 378 -4.88 -27.26 -21.11
C PHE A 378 -5.21 -25.81 -21.45
N VAL A 379 -6.38 -25.31 -21.02
CA VAL A 379 -6.90 -23.98 -21.37
C VAL A 379 -7.23 -23.18 -20.11
N GLY A 380 -6.90 -21.89 -20.12
CA GLY A 380 -7.19 -20.96 -19.02
C GLY A 380 -8.68 -20.72 -18.81
N ASP A 381 -9.06 -20.15 -17.66
CA ASP A 381 -10.48 -19.90 -17.34
C ASP A 381 -11.15 -18.95 -18.34
N ASP A 382 -10.44 -17.90 -18.78
CA ASP A 382 -10.96 -16.91 -19.74
C ASP A 382 -11.24 -17.54 -21.12
N ASP A 383 -10.26 -18.25 -21.67
CA ASP A 383 -10.38 -18.98 -22.93
C ASP A 383 -11.48 -20.06 -22.86
N LEU A 384 -11.57 -20.77 -21.73
CA LEU A 384 -12.61 -21.77 -21.50
C LEU A 384 -14.01 -21.15 -21.48
N LEU A 385 -14.16 -19.98 -20.87
CA LEU A 385 -15.42 -19.24 -20.87
C LEU A 385 -15.80 -18.72 -22.27
N GLU A 386 -14.83 -18.33 -23.08
CA GLU A 386 -15.07 -17.97 -24.47
C GLU A 386 -15.55 -19.17 -25.30
N ILE A 387 -14.93 -20.35 -25.12
CA ILE A 387 -15.35 -21.59 -25.77
C ILE A 387 -16.78 -21.96 -25.35
N ILE A 388 -17.09 -21.96 -24.05
CA ILE A 388 -18.41 -22.34 -23.55
C ILE A 388 -19.47 -21.31 -23.96
N GLY A 389 -19.14 -20.02 -23.92
CA GLY A 389 -20.06 -18.94 -24.28
C GLY A 389 -20.46 -18.93 -25.75
N HIS A 390 -19.59 -19.41 -26.63
CA HIS A 390 -19.80 -19.46 -28.08
C HIS A 390 -19.75 -20.89 -28.64
N ALA A 391 -20.08 -21.91 -27.84
CA ALA A 391 -19.92 -23.32 -28.22
C ALA A 391 -20.58 -23.70 -29.56
N ALA A 392 -21.72 -23.06 -29.88
CA ALA A 392 -22.44 -23.27 -31.14
C ALA A 392 -21.82 -22.53 -32.35
N ASN A 393 -21.01 -21.49 -32.13
CA ASN A 393 -20.36 -20.74 -33.19
C ASN A 393 -18.92 -21.21 -33.38
N THR A 394 -18.73 -22.10 -34.37
CA THR A 394 -17.42 -22.68 -34.65
C THR A 394 -16.35 -21.65 -35.00
N GLU A 395 -16.67 -20.54 -35.66
CA GLU A 395 -15.71 -19.49 -36.03
C GLU A 395 -15.04 -18.89 -34.80
N MET A 396 -15.81 -18.69 -33.72
CA MET A 396 -15.33 -18.15 -32.46
C MET A 396 -14.52 -19.18 -31.66
N VAL A 397 -14.79 -20.48 -31.85
CA VAL A 397 -14.08 -21.58 -31.16
C VAL A 397 -12.76 -21.94 -31.86
N GLN A 398 -12.64 -21.75 -33.19
CA GLN A 398 -11.45 -22.14 -33.97
C GLN A 398 -10.11 -21.66 -33.38
N PRO A 399 -9.97 -20.41 -32.90
CA PRO A 399 -8.70 -19.93 -32.34
C PRO A 399 -8.16 -20.75 -31.17
N TYR A 400 -9.06 -21.43 -30.44
CA TYR A 400 -8.73 -22.23 -29.27
C TYR A 400 -8.51 -23.72 -29.59
N LEU A 401 -8.92 -24.20 -30.78
CA LEU A 401 -8.78 -25.61 -31.16
C LEU A 401 -7.32 -26.08 -31.13
N LYS A 402 -6.38 -25.21 -31.52
CA LYS A 402 -4.93 -25.48 -31.47
C LYS A 402 -4.39 -25.74 -30.05
N ASN A 403 -5.09 -25.28 -29.02
CA ASN A 403 -4.73 -25.52 -27.62
C ASN A 403 -5.37 -26.81 -27.09
N LEU A 404 -6.50 -27.23 -27.67
CA LEU A 404 -7.23 -28.45 -27.30
C LEU A 404 -6.74 -29.71 -28.04
N PHE A 405 -6.25 -29.53 -29.26
CA PHE A 405 -5.82 -30.59 -30.16
C PHE A 405 -4.44 -30.29 -30.73
N GLN A 406 -3.62 -31.33 -30.84
CA GLN A 406 -2.24 -31.18 -31.28
C GLN A 406 -2.10 -30.85 -32.77
N GLY A 407 -2.91 -31.51 -33.63
CA GLY A 407 -2.87 -31.34 -35.09
C GLY A 407 -4.04 -30.59 -35.70
N ILE A 408 -5.11 -30.31 -34.95
CA ILE A 408 -6.30 -29.61 -35.46
C ILE A 408 -6.13 -28.11 -35.23
N HIS A 409 -5.98 -27.36 -36.32
CA HIS A 409 -5.90 -25.90 -36.29
C HIS A 409 -7.24 -25.25 -36.63
N ALA A 410 -8.01 -25.88 -37.51
CA ALA A 410 -9.28 -25.39 -38.00
C ALA A 410 -10.24 -26.55 -38.31
N VAL A 411 -11.53 -26.25 -38.35
CA VAL A 411 -12.59 -27.19 -38.76
C VAL A 411 -13.37 -26.60 -39.93
N VAL A 412 -13.85 -27.47 -40.82
CA VAL A 412 -14.70 -27.09 -41.95
C VAL A 412 -16.12 -27.56 -41.65
N THR A 413 -17.04 -26.61 -41.59
CA THR A 413 -18.47 -26.87 -41.35
C THR A 413 -19.24 -26.93 -42.66
N LYS A 414 -20.32 -27.73 -42.67
CA LYS A 414 -21.33 -27.71 -43.74
C LYS A 414 -22.59 -27.06 -43.22
N SER A 415 -22.99 -25.96 -43.88
CA SER A 415 -24.19 -25.19 -43.53
C SER A 415 -24.28 -24.81 -42.05
N ASP A 416 -23.14 -24.61 -41.39
CA ASP A 416 -23.01 -24.33 -39.96
C ASP A 416 -23.71 -25.31 -39.01
N SER A 417 -24.03 -26.52 -39.47
CA SER A 417 -24.74 -27.53 -38.68
C SER A 417 -23.86 -28.71 -38.26
N ALA A 418 -22.80 -29.01 -39.01
CA ALA A 418 -21.92 -30.14 -38.72
C ALA A 418 -20.49 -29.88 -39.19
N VAL A 419 -19.53 -30.37 -38.42
CA VAL A 419 -18.11 -30.44 -38.81
C VAL A 419 -17.91 -31.64 -39.73
N VAL A 420 -17.40 -31.40 -40.94
CA VAL A 420 -17.20 -32.44 -41.96
C VAL A 420 -15.73 -32.78 -42.14
N SER A 421 -14.84 -31.82 -41.89
CA SER A 421 -13.41 -32.00 -42.09
C SER A 421 -12.61 -31.25 -41.04
N ILE A 422 -11.47 -31.82 -40.66
CA ILE A 422 -10.47 -31.17 -39.82
C ILE A 422 -9.32 -30.67 -40.69
N LYS A 423 -8.69 -29.56 -40.28
CA LYS A 423 -7.62 -28.92 -41.02
C LYS A 423 -6.40 -28.66 -40.13
N SER A 424 -5.23 -29.05 -40.60
CA SER A 424 -3.96 -28.78 -39.90
C SER A 424 -3.46 -27.36 -40.13
N ALA A 425 -2.47 -26.94 -39.34
CA ALA A 425 -1.81 -25.64 -39.49
C ALA A 425 -1.13 -25.48 -40.88
N ALA A 426 -0.66 -26.58 -41.48
CA ALA A 426 -0.07 -26.59 -42.82
C ALA A 426 -1.12 -26.61 -43.95
N GLY A 427 -2.41 -26.68 -43.61
CA GLY A 427 -3.51 -26.65 -44.56
C GLY A 427 -4.01 -28.02 -45.05
N GLU A 428 -3.42 -29.13 -44.60
CA GLU A 428 -3.94 -30.47 -44.88
C GLU A 428 -5.36 -30.63 -44.34
N VAL A 429 -6.27 -31.13 -45.17
CA VAL A 429 -7.68 -31.35 -44.84
C VAL A 429 -7.93 -32.85 -44.77
N VAL A 430 -8.55 -33.30 -43.67
CA VAL A 430 -8.99 -34.69 -43.47
C VAL A 430 -10.50 -34.69 -43.34
N ASN A 431 -11.16 -35.39 -44.27
CA ASN A 431 -12.61 -35.57 -44.22
C ASN A 431 -12.95 -36.63 -43.17
N LEU A 432 -13.86 -36.28 -42.26
CA LEU A 432 -14.38 -37.19 -41.26
C LEU A 432 -15.25 -38.27 -41.92
N SER A 433 -15.27 -39.46 -41.33
CA SER A 433 -16.06 -40.58 -41.84
C SER A 433 -17.54 -40.29 -41.63
N GLU A 434 -17.89 -39.82 -40.44
CA GLU A 434 -19.22 -39.31 -40.10
C GLU A 434 -19.15 -37.83 -39.70
N PRO A 435 -20.02 -36.95 -40.24
CA PRO A 435 -20.04 -35.55 -39.84
C PRO A 435 -20.46 -35.37 -38.38
N VAL A 436 -19.65 -34.65 -37.60
CA VAL A 436 -19.94 -34.36 -36.19
C VAL A 436 -20.94 -33.22 -36.12
N GLN A 437 -22.15 -33.52 -35.63
CA GLN A 437 -23.21 -32.51 -35.48
C GLN A 437 -22.81 -31.47 -34.42
N LEU A 438 -23.00 -30.19 -34.76
CA LEU A 438 -22.82 -29.10 -33.83
C LEU A 438 -24.04 -29.04 -32.91
N GLU A 439 -23.80 -29.22 -31.62
CA GLU A 439 -24.81 -29.07 -30.59
C GLU A 439 -24.72 -27.68 -29.97
N SER A 440 -25.75 -27.30 -29.20
CA SER A 440 -25.75 -26.02 -28.48
C SER A 440 -24.69 -25.97 -27.37
N ASP A 441 -24.15 -27.11 -26.97
CA ASP A 441 -23.11 -27.25 -25.95
C ASP A 441 -21.77 -27.68 -26.56
N GLU A 442 -20.73 -27.63 -25.75
CA GLU A 442 -19.36 -27.95 -26.16
C GLU A 442 -19.07 -29.47 -26.28
N SER A 443 -20.10 -30.32 -26.17
CA SER A 443 -19.98 -31.78 -26.24
C SER A 443 -19.50 -32.28 -27.61
N TRP A 444 -19.73 -31.49 -28.67
CA TRP A 444 -19.24 -31.81 -30.01
C TRP A 444 -17.72 -31.87 -30.10
N LEU A 445 -16.98 -31.21 -29.20
CA LEU A 445 -15.51 -31.29 -29.15
C LEU A 445 -15.04 -32.68 -28.69
N GLU A 446 -15.76 -33.32 -27.78
CA GLU A 446 -15.48 -34.69 -27.36
C GLU A 446 -15.83 -35.67 -28.48
N LYS A 447 -16.98 -35.48 -29.14
CA LYS A 447 -17.38 -36.27 -30.32
C LYS A 447 -16.37 -36.13 -31.46
N LEU A 448 -15.86 -34.91 -31.69
CA LEU A 448 -14.79 -34.66 -32.65
C LEU A 448 -13.53 -35.43 -32.30
N ALA A 449 -13.15 -35.47 -31.01
CA ALA A 449 -11.97 -36.21 -30.55
C ALA A 449 -12.10 -37.72 -30.80
N ILE A 450 -13.30 -38.29 -30.67
CA ILE A 450 -13.59 -39.70 -30.95
C ILE A 450 -13.61 -39.93 -32.47
N GLU A 451 -14.29 -39.06 -33.22
CA GLU A 451 -14.47 -39.20 -34.67
C GLU A 451 -13.15 -39.07 -35.43
N GLN A 452 -12.21 -38.21 -34.99
CA GLN A 452 -10.86 -38.17 -35.58
C GLN A 452 -10.15 -39.52 -35.44
N HIS A 453 -10.28 -40.21 -34.31
CA HIS A 453 -9.62 -41.49 -34.06
C HIS A 453 -10.22 -42.58 -34.94
N GLN A 454 -11.56 -42.63 -35.03
CA GLN A 454 -12.28 -43.58 -35.87
C GLN A 454 -11.99 -43.35 -37.35
N THR A 455 -11.98 -42.09 -37.79
CA THR A 455 -11.66 -41.71 -39.17
C THR A 455 -10.24 -42.12 -39.54
N LEU A 456 -9.24 -41.81 -38.70
CA LEU A 456 -7.85 -42.17 -38.98
C LEU A 456 -7.64 -43.68 -38.97
N SER A 457 -8.30 -44.41 -38.09
CA SER A 457 -8.29 -45.88 -38.06
C SER A 457 -8.91 -46.49 -39.33
N ALA A 458 -10.06 -45.97 -39.78
CA ALA A 458 -10.71 -46.42 -41.01
C ALA A 458 -9.89 -46.09 -42.26
N LEU A 459 -9.27 -44.90 -42.30
CA LEU A 459 -8.36 -44.50 -43.37
C LEU A 459 -7.12 -45.40 -43.42
N LEU A 460 -6.54 -45.76 -42.26
CA LEU A 460 -5.41 -46.70 -42.21
C LEU A 460 -5.78 -48.04 -42.84
N ARG A 461 -6.94 -48.60 -42.48
CA ARG A 461 -7.41 -49.85 -43.07
C ARG A 461 -7.48 -49.77 -44.60
N LYS A 462 -8.20 -48.77 -45.11
CA LYS A 462 -8.36 -48.55 -46.56
C LYS A 462 -7.00 -48.37 -47.24
N CYS A 463 -6.09 -47.63 -46.61
CA CYS A 463 -4.74 -47.40 -47.12
C CYS A 463 -3.89 -48.67 -47.15
N LEU A 464 -4.07 -49.59 -46.19
CA LEU A 464 -3.36 -50.87 -46.17
C LEU A 464 -3.87 -51.84 -47.25
N GLU A 465 -5.17 -51.82 -47.54
CA GLU A 465 -5.81 -52.60 -48.62
C GLU A 465 -5.43 -52.12 -50.03
N SER A 466 -5.12 -50.83 -50.19
CA SER A 466 -4.72 -50.25 -51.48
C SER A 466 -3.22 -50.41 -51.76
N SER A 467 -2.83 -50.96 -52.91
CA SER A 467 -1.40 -51.15 -53.25
C SER A 467 -0.70 -49.87 -53.75
N HIS A 468 -1.41 -48.76 -53.92
CA HIS A 468 -0.89 -47.51 -54.50
C HIS A 468 -0.93 -46.38 -53.47
N LEU A 469 0.09 -45.50 -53.51
CA LEU A 469 0.13 -44.28 -52.71
C LEU A 469 -0.82 -43.24 -53.32
N ASP A 470 -1.91 -42.94 -52.62
CA ASP A 470 -2.84 -41.88 -53.00
C ASP A 470 -2.66 -40.67 -52.07
N TYR A 471 -1.95 -39.65 -52.59
CA TYR A 471 -1.67 -38.42 -51.86
C TYR A 471 -2.91 -37.54 -51.65
N GLU A 472 -3.96 -37.70 -52.47
CA GLU A 472 -5.18 -36.92 -52.36
C GLU A 472 -6.11 -37.53 -51.32
N GLN A 473 -6.23 -38.86 -51.31
CA GLN A 473 -7.18 -39.57 -50.46
C GLN A 473 -6.74 -39.68 -48.99
N TYR A 474 -5.45 -39.83 -48.71
CA TYR A 474 -4.97 -40.12 -47.36
C TYR A 474 -4.12 -38.97 -46.78
N PRO A 475 -4.28 -38.66 -45.48
CA PRO A 475 -3.41 -37.69 -44.81
C PRO A 475 -1.98 -38.24 -44.65
N SER A 476 -1.00 -37.34 -44.53
CA SER A 476 0.42 -37.70 -44.42
C SER A 476 0.67 -38.71 -43.29
N GLN A 477 0.03 -38.50 -42.14
CA GLN A 477 0.16 -39.37 -40.97
C GLN A 477 -0.22 -40.83 -41.28
N ILE A 478 -1.28 -41.03 -42.07
CA ILE A 478 -1.76 -42.38 -42.44
C ILE A 478 -0.89 -42.99 -43.53
N LEU A 479 -0.46 -42.20 -44.52
CA LEU A 479 0.46 -42.66 -45.56
C LEU A 479 1.77 -43.17 -44.95
N CYS A 480 2.39 -42.39 -44.07
CA CYS A 480 3.62 -42.78 -43.37
C CYS A 480 3.40 -44.04 -42.51
N LEU A 481 2.30 -44.11 -41.76
CA LEU A 481 1.98 -45.25 -40.90
C LEU A 481 1.77 -46.54 -41.70
N ALA A 482 0.97 -46.49 -42.78
CA ALA A 482 0.71 -47.65 -43.64
C ALA A 482 2.00 -48.16 -44.30
N GLU A 483 2.84 -47.26 -44.80
CA GLU A 483 4.12 -47.63 -45.40
C GLU A 483 5.10 -48.19 -44.36
N TYR A 484 5.05 -47.73 -43.12
CA TYR A 484 5.87 -48.28 -42.06
C TYR A 484 5.43 -49.69 -41.66
N ILE A 485 4.11 -49.95 -41.58
CA ILE A 485 3.58 -51.30 -41.32
C ILE A 485 4.00 -52.27 -42.43
N ARG A 486 3.88 -51.85 -43.71
CA ARG A 486 4.36 -52.63 -44.86
C ARG A 486 5.86 -52.90 -44.77
N PHE A 487 6.65 -51.88 -44.42
CA PHE A 487 8.09 -52.01 -44.24
C PHE A 487 8.43 -53.05 -43.16
N VAL A 488 7.78 -53.00 -42.00
CA VAL A 488 7.98 -54.00 -40.93
C VAL A 488 7.70 -55.40 -41.45
N SER A 489 6.57 -55.63 -42.13
CA SER A 489 6.25 -56.93 -42.74
C SER A 489 7.32 -57.38 -43.73
N HIS A 490 7.77 -56.49 -44.62
CA HIS A 490 8.80 -56.82 -45.60
C HIS A 490 10.16 -57.13 -44.97
N VAL A 491 10.55 -56.43 -43.90
CA VAL A 491 11.79 -56.71 -43.17
C VAL A 491 11.71 -58.07 -42.48
N GLU A 492 10.59 -58.38 -41.81
CA GLU A 492 10.42 -59.67 -41.12
C GLU A 492 10.44 -60.85 -42.10
N ASP A 493 9.89 -60.68 -43.31
CA ASP A 493 9.99 -61.68 -44.38
C ASP A 493 11.37 -61.74 -45.03
N ALA A 494 12.05 -60.59 -45.14
CA ALA A 494 13.41 -60.51 -45.65
C ALA A 494 14.43 -61.17 -44.71
N ILE A 495 14.28 -61.05 -43.38
CA ILE A 495 15.16 -61.70 -42.38
C ILE A 495 15.08 -63.22 -42.48
N LYS A 496 13.91 -63.79 -42.83
CA LYS A 496 13.72 -65.24 -43.02
C LYS A 496 14.46 -65.78 -44.25
N ASN A 497 14.83 -64.93 -45.21
CA ASN A 497 15.45 -65.30 -46.49
C ASN A 497 16.92 -64.84 -46.56
N ARG A 498 17.84 -65.72 -47.00
CA ARG A 498 19.30 -65.44 -46.95
C ARG A 498 19.78 -64.19 -47.71
N GLU A 499 19.08 -63.79 -48.77
CA GLU A 499 19.39 -62.58 -49.57
C GLU A 499 18.28 -61.51 -49.50
N GLY A 500 17.22 -61.76 -48.71
CA GLY A 500 16.01 -60.93 -48.73
C GLY A 500 16.24 -59.48 -48.29
N LEU A 501 17.19 -59.24 -47.39
CA LEU A 501 17.50 -57.87 -46.92
C LEU A 501 18.20 -57.03 -47.99
N VAL A 502 19.05 -57.65 -48.82
CA VAL A 502 19.74 -56.95 -49.92
C VAL A 502 18.73 -56.55 -50.99
N ASP A 503 17.86 -57.49 -51.39
CA ASP A 503 16.77 -57.24 -52.33
C ASP A 503 15.81 -56.15 -51.83
N LEU A 504 15.49 -56.16 -50.53
CA LEU A 504 14.64 -55.14 -49.92
C LEU A 504 15.30 -53.75 -49.96
N ASN A 505 16.61 -53.66 -49.73
CA ASN A 505 17.33 -52.39 -49.81
C ASN A 505 17.32 -51.81 -51.24
N GLU A 506 17.47 -52.67 -52.26
CA GLU A 506 17.35 -52.25 -53.67
C GLU A 506 15.93 -51.78 -53.99
N LYS A 507 14.89 -52.49 -53.51
CA LYS A 507 13.49 -52.06 -53.66
C LYS A 507 13.23 -50.72 -53.00
N LEU A 508 13.77 -50.48 -51.81
CA LEU A 508 13.66 -49.19 -51.11
C LEU A 508 14.41 -48.08 -51.86
N LEU A 509 15.55 -48.38 -52.49
CA LEU A 509 16.26 -47.41 -53.35
C LEU A 509 15.43 -47.03 -54.57
N LEU A 510 14.81 -48.00 -55.25
CA LEU A 510 13.91 -47.74 -56.37
C LEU A 510 12.69 -46.92 -55.96
N LYS A 511 12.12 -47.20 -54.78
CA LYS A 511 11.02 -46.41 -54.20
C LYS A 511 11.46 -44.99 -53.83
N LEU A 512 12.67 -44.81 -53.30
CA LEU A 512 13.22 -43.48 -53.01
C LEU A 512 13.40 -42.66 -54.29
N GLN A 513 13.93 -43.30 -55.34
CA GLN A 513 14.06 -42.69 -56.66
C GLN A 513 12.69 -42.28 -57.21
N SER A 514 11.69 -43.18 -57.20
CA SER A 514 10.35 -42.85 -57.71
C SER A 514 9.71 -41.68 -56.96
N LEU A 515 9.83 -41.63 -55.63
CA LEU A 515 9.33 -40.52 -54.82
C LEU A 515 10.05 -39.19 -55.13
N THR A 516 11.35 -39.22 -55.44
CA THR A 516 12.16 -38.02 -55.71
C THR A 516 11.95 -37.49 -57.14
N TYR A 517 11.70 -38.37 -58.11
CA TYR A 517 11.45 -38.00 -59.51
C TYR A 517 9.98 -37.63 -59.80
N SER A 518 9.07 -37.89 -58.86
CA SER A 518 7.68 -37.47 -58.98
C SER A 518 7.60 -35.94 -58.95
N ASP A 519 7.16 -35.31 -60.03
CA ASP A 519 6.97 -33.85 -60.09
C ASP A 519 5.73 -33.45 -59.29
N LEU A 520 5.94 -33.10 -58.02
CA LEU A 520 4.89 -32.68 -57.10
C LEU A 520 4.82 -31.15 -56.96
N SER A 521 5.37 -30.41 -57.92
CA SER A 521 5.54 -28.96 -57.85
C SER A 521 4.23 -28.13 -57.75
N GLY A 522 3.07 -28.74 -58.04
CA GLY A 522 1.77 -28.06 -58.11
C GLY A 522 0.99 -27.89 -56.80
N ASP A 523 1.18 -28.74 -55.79
CA ASP A 523 0.44 -28.67 -54.51
C ASP A 523 1.39 -28.73 -53.29
N PRO A 524 1.51 -27.65 -52.50
CA PRO A 524 2.36 -27.60 -51.31
C PRO A 524 2.08 -28.71 -50.29
N ILE A 525 0.83 -29.16 -50.15
CA ILE A 525 0.47 -30.22 -49.19
C ILE A 525 1.00 -31.56 -49.67
N THR A 526 0.81 -31.88 -50.95
CA THR A 526 1.36 -33.08 -51.56
C THR A 526 2.88 -33.12 -51.49
N GLN A 527 3.56 -31.97 -51.63
CA GLN A 527 5.02 -31.89 -51.42
C GLN A 527 5.42 -32.22 -49.99
N LEU A 528 4.68 -31.72 -48.99
CA LEU A 528 4.94 -32.04 -47.58
C LEU A 528 4.74 -33.54 -47.31
N LYS A 529 3.67 -34.14 -47.85
CA LYS A 529 3.41 -35.60 -47.76
C LYS A 529 4.54 -36.43 -48.36
N ALA A 530 4.97 -36.09 -49.57
CA ALA A 530 6.06 -36.80 -50.23
C ALA A 530 7.41 -36.59 -49.53
N THR A 531 7.69 -35.38 -49.04
CA THR A 531 8.90 -35.11 -48.25
C THR A 531 8.93 -35.97 -46.99
N ALA A 532 7.81 -36.10 -46.28
CA ALA A 532 7.72 -36.99 -45.11
C ALA A 532 7.99 -38.45 -45.48
N LEU A 533 7.39 -38.96 -46.55
CA LEU A 533 7.63 -40.33 -47.03
C LEU A 533 9.08 -40.56 -47.48
N ILE A 534 9.71 -39.57 -48.14
CA ILE A 534 11.11 -39.64 -48.55
C ILE A 534 12.02 -39.79 -47.31
N LEU A 535 11.80 -38.97 -46.28
CA LEU A 535 12.54 -39.04 -45.02
C LEU A 535 12.36 -40.39 -44.34
N ASP A 536 11.13 -40.92 -44.30
CA ASP A 536 10.86 -42.25 -43.75
C ASP A 536 11.57 -43.35 -44.54
N VAL A 537 11.54 -43.32 -45.88
CA VAL A 537 12.22 -44.31 -46.72
C VAL A 537 13.74 -44.25 -46.53
N ILE A 538 14.34 -43.07 -46.38
CA ILE A 538 15.77 -42.92 -46.06
C ILE A 538 16.08 -43.62 -44.73
N ARG A 539 15.30 -43.35 -43.67
CA ARG A 539 15.46 -44.00 -42.37
C ARG A 539 15.26 -45.52 -42.44
N GLN A 540 14.26 -45.98 -43.19
CA GLN A 540 14.01 -47.40 -43.42
C GLN A 540 15.22 -48.11 -44.07
N ARG A 541 15.87 -47.44 -45.04
CA ARG A 541 17.11 -47.96 -45.65
C ARG A 541 18.26 -48.03 -44.66
N GLU A 542 18.44 -47.01 -43.81
CA GLU A 542 19.46 -47.04 -42.76
C GLU A 542 19.26 -48.21 -41.78
N VAL A 543 18.01 -48.52 -41.44
CA VAL A 543 17.65 -49.70 -40.63
C VAL A 543 18.05 -50.99 -41.36
N VAL A 544 17.68 -51.14 -42.64
CA VAL A 544 18.03 -52.33 -43.44
C VAL A 544 19.55 -52.47 -43.60
N ASP A 545 20.27 -51.39 -43.90
CA ASP A 545 21.74 -51.38 -43.99
C ASP A 545 22.38 -51.82 -42.66
N THR A 546 21.81 -51.39 -41.53
CA THR A 546 22.27 -51.80 -40.20
C THR A 546 22.02 -53.29 -39.96
N LEU A 547 20.88 -53.83 -40.38
CA LEU A 547 20.58 -55.26 -40.30
C LEU A 547 21.53 -56.09 -41.19
N ILE A 548 21.82 -55.63 -42.40
CA ILE A 548 22.78 -56.28 -43.32
C ILE A 548 24.19 -56.29 -42.72
N LYS A 549 24.67 -55.14 -42.23
CA LYS A 549 26.01 -55.01 -41.61
C LYS A 549 26.19 -55.95 -40.42
N ASN A 550 25.15 -56.12 -39.61
CA ASN A 550 25.16 -56.99 -38.43
C ASN A 550 24.76 -58.45 -38.73
N ARG A 551 24.49 -58.79 -40.00
CA ARG A 551 24.09 -60.14 -40.43
C ARG A 551 22.93 -60.71 -39.61
N ALA A 552 21.88 -59.90 -39.39
CA ALA A 552 20.71 -60.33 -38.65
C ALA A 552 19.99 -61.47 -39.38
N SER A 553 19.89 -62.64 -38.73
CA SER A 553 19.30 -63.87 -39.29
C SER A 553 18.04 -64.34 -38.56
N GLU A 554 17.72 -63.73 -37.42
CA GLU A 554 16.59 -64.10 -36.56
C GLU A 554 15.83 -62.84 -36.15
N LEU A 555 14.50 -62.98 -35.98
CA LEU A 555 13.64 -61.87 -35.54
C LEU A 555 13.96 -61.42 -34.10
N ASP A 556 14.59 -62.29 -33.31
CA ASP A 556 15.03 -61.99 -31.94
C ASP A 556 16.39 -61.27 -31.89
N SER A 557 16.97 -60.92 -33.04
CA SER A 557 18.19 -60.12 -33.08
C SER A 557 17.96 -58.77 -32.38
N TRP A 558 18.83 -58.42 -31.43
CA TRP A 558 18.79 -57.14 -30.73
C TRP A 558 18.71 -55.93 -31.69
N VAL A 559 19.40 -56.02 -32.83
CA VAL A 559 19.43 -54.95 -33.85
C VAL A 559 18.05 -54.68 -34.43
N TRP A 560 17.19 -55.70 -34.51
CA TRP A 560 15.80 -55.59 -34.92
C TRP A 560 14.86 -55.26 -33.75
N LEU A 561 15.06 -55.90 -32.59
CA LEU A 561 14.23 -55.68 -31.41
C LEU A 561 14.28 -54.23 -30.90
N LYS A 562 15.42 -53.54 -31.03
CA LYS A 562 15.57 -52.13 -30.66
C LYS A 562 14.82 -51.16 -31.58
N GLN A 563 14.35 -51.62 -32.75
CA GLN A 563 13.59 -50.77 -33.67
C GLN A 563 12.13 -50.68 -33.23
N MET A 564 11.53 -49.50 -33.40
CA MET A 564 10.09 -49.34 -33.25
C MET A 564 9.36 -50.00 -34.42
N LYS A 565 8.38 -50.83 -34.13
CA LYS A 565 7.63 -51.63 -35.11
C LYS A 565 6.15 -51.36 -34.94
N TYR A 566 5.44 -51.28 -36.06
CA TYR A 566 4.01 -51.03 -36.09
C TYR A 566 3.34 -52.24 -36.73
N TYR A 567 2.37 -52.80 -36.03
CA TYR A 567 1.61 -53.96 -36.46
C TYR A 567 0.16 -53.57 -36.60
N SER A 568 -0.45 -53.92 -37.75
CA SER A 568 -1.89 -53.82 -37.93
C SER A 568 -2.53 -55.18 -37.63
N GLU A 569 -3.46 -55.20 -36.69
CA GLU A 569 -4.34 -56.33 -36.45
C GLU A 569 -5.71 -56.02 -37.07
N ILE A 570 -6.14 -56.87 -37.99
CA ILE A 570 -7.48 -56.81 -38.58
C ILE A 570 -8.39 -57.63 -37.68
N ASN A 571 -9.30 -56.95 -36.98
CA ASN A 571 -10.32 -57.61 -36.20
C ASN A 571 -11.57 -57.84 -37.06
N ASP A 572 -11.86 -59.09 -37.40
CA ASP A 572 -13.02 -59.47 -38.22
C ASP A 572 -14.37 -59.10 -37.56
N ALA A 573 -14.41 -58.91 -36.24
CA ALA A 573 -15.62 -58.50 -35.51
C ALA A 573 -15.93 -56.99 -35.62
N LEU A 574 -14.94 -56.15 -35.95
CA LEU A 574 -15.08 -54.70 -36.10
C LEU A 574 -14.46 -54.27 -37.43
N PRO A 575 -15.14 -54.53 -38.57
CA PRO A 575 -14.54 -54.40 -39.90
C PRO A 575 -14.11 -52.97 -40.25
N HIS A 576 -14.65 -51.96 -39.56
CA HIS A 576 -14.36 -50.55 -39.81
C HIS A 576 -13.21 -49.97 -38.99
N ILE A 577 -12.62 -50.73 -38.06
CA ILE A 577 -11.56 -50.25 -37.15
C ILE A 577 -10.28 -51.06 -37.42
N CYS A 578 -9.19 -50.36 -37.74
CA CYS A 578 -7.85 -50.93 -37.75
C CYS A 578 -7.23 -50.77 -36.36
N HIS A 579 -6.88 -51.87 -35.70
CA HIS A 579 -6.09 -51.80 -34.47
C HIS A 579 -4.61 -51.77 -34.84
N CYS A 580 -3.92 -50.68 -34.49
CA CYS A 580 -2.49 -50.57 -34.74
C CYS A 580 -1.75 -50.59 -33.40
N THR A 581 -0.79 -51.49 -33.30
CA THR A 581 0.01 -51.70 -32.10
C THR A 581 1.47 -51.38 -32.38
N ILE A 582 2.06 -50.56 -31.52
CA ILE A 582 3.45 -50.18 -31.55
C ILE A 582 4.21 -51.13 -30.61
N ARG A 583 5.24 -51.80 -31.10
CA ARG A 583 6.14 -52.63 -30.29
C ARG A 583 7.59 -52.18 -30.43
N MET A 584 8.31 -52.14 -29.32
CA MET A 584 9.75 -51.93 -29.27
C MET A 584 10.32 -52.76 -28.13
N SER A 585 11.26 -53.65 -28.42
CA SER A 585 11.75 -54.65 -27.47
C SER A 585 10.57 -55.40 -26.80
N SER A 586 10.37 -55.24 -25.48
CA SER A 586 9.28 -55.82 -24.70
C SER A 586 8.08 -54.87 -24.48
N ALA A 587 8.17 -53.61 -24.90
CA ALA A 587 7.10 -52.63 -24.72
C ALA A 587 6.08 -52.71 -25.86
N GLU A 588 4.80 -52.68 -25.50
CA GLU A 588 3.66 -52.73 -26.42
C GLU A 588 2.65 -51.64 -26.06
N ILE A 589 2.31 -50.79 -27.02
CA ILE A 589 1.41 -49.64 -26.83
C ILE A 589 0.48 -49.52 -28.03
N ASN A 590 -0.80 -49.23 -27.79
CA ASN A 590 -1.77 -48.98 -28.86
C ASN A 590 -1.53 -47.61 -29.50
N TYR A 591 -1.54 -47.55 -30.83
CA TYR A 591 -1.49 -46.29 -31.55
C TYR A 591 -2.73 -45.45 -31.21
N SER A 592 -2.52 -44.21 -30.76
CA SER A 592 -3.60 -43.38 -30.21
C SER A 592 -4.55 -42.81 -31.26
N TYR A 593 -4.16 -42.82 -32.54
CA TYR A 593 -4.89 -42.19 -33.64
C TYR A 593 -5.19 -40.69 -33.45
N GLU A 594 -4.47 -39.99 -32.58
CA GLU A 594 -4.60 -38.53 -32.45
C GLU A 594 -4.06 -37.85 -33.72
N TYR A 595 -4.84 -36.97 -34.34
CA TYR A 595 -4.38 -36.26 -35.54
C TYR A 595 -3.25 -35.28 -35.18
N GLN A 596 -2.12 -35.44 -35.86
CA GLN A 596 -0.91 -34.65 -35.65
C GLN A 596 -0.73 -33.57 -36.72
N GLY A 597 -1.44 -33.68 -37.85
CA GLY A 597 -1.22 -32.84 -39.03
C GLY A 597 0.14 -33.04 -39.67
N ASN A 598 0.45 -32.18 -40.65
CA ASN A 598 1.75 -32.17 -41.32
C ASN A 598 2.75 -31.37 -40.50
N GLN A 599 3.08 -31.86 -39.30
CA GLN A 599 4.29 -31.39 -38.65
C GLN A 599 5.45 -31.87 -39.52
N VAL A 600 6.21 -30.92 -40.07
CA VAL A 600 7.53 -31.23 -40.61
C VAL A 600 8.27 -31.92 -39.47
N TRP A 601 8.49 -33.23 -39.59
CA TRP A 601 9.32 -34.00 -38.68
C TRP A 601 10.73 -33.43 -38.77
N ARG A 602 10.98 -32.33 -38.05
CA ARG A 602 12.30 -31.71 -37.94
C ARG A 602 13.16 -32.67 -37.14
N PRO A 603 14.38 -33.02 -37.62
CA PRO A 603 15.31 -33.87 -36.90
C PRO A 603 15.54 -33.45 -35.44
N ASP A 604 15.38 -32.16 -35.13
CA ASP A 604 15.60 -31.60 -33.79
C ASP A 604 14.60 -32.04 -32.71
N ASN A 605 13.42 -32.58 -33.09
CA ASN A 605 12.36 -32.94 -32.13
C ASN A 605 12.24 -34.44 -31.82
N MET A 606 12.98 -35.33 -32.50
CA MET A 606 12.95 -36.78 -32.20
C MET A 606 13.91 -37.20 -31.07
N CYS A 607 14.80 -36.32 -30.64
CA CYS A 607 16.02 -36.73 -29.95
C CYS A 607 16.23 -36.07 -28.58
N LYS A 608 15.18 -35.96 -27.74
CA LYS A 608 15.37 -35.54 -26.34
C LYS A 608 14.78 -36.50 -25.30
N PRO A 609 13.53 -36.99 -25.39
CA PRO A 609 13.04 -37.91 -24.36
C PRO A 609 13.53 -39.35 -24.55
N TRP A 610 13.65 -39.81 -25.80
CA TRP A 610 13.91 -41.22 -26.13
C TRP A 610 15.36 -41.53 -26.47
N ASP A 611 16.17 -40.55 -26.90
CA ASP A 611 17.63 -40.71 -26.95
C ASP A 611 18.21 -40.90 -25.54
N LEU A 612 17.65 -40.24 -24.53
CA LEU A 612 17.99 -40.44 -23.13
C LEU A 612 17.64 -41.86 -22.64
N LEU A 613 16.54 -42.45 -23.13
CA LEU A 613 16.16 -43.83 -22.82
C LEU A 613 17.00 -44.86 -23.60
N THR A 614 17.38 -44.53 -24.83
CA THR A 614 18.26 -45.37 -25.65
C THR A 614 19.71 -45.32 -25.13
N GLU A 615 20.18 -44.17 -24.63
CA GLU A 615 21.45 -44.03 -23.92
C GLU A 615 21.43 -44.72 -22.55
N LEU A 616 20.36 -44.59 -21.76
CA LEU A 616 20.19 -45.31 -20.49
C LEU A 616 20.13 -46.83 -20.69
N MET A 617 19.49 -47.32 -21.77
CA MET A 617 19.45 -48.75 -22.09
C MET A 617 20.73 -49.29 -22.72
N ASN A 618 21.59 -48.45 -23.30
CA ASN A 618 22.92 -48.84 -23.75
C ASN A 618 23.99 -48.75 -22.64
N LEU A 619 23.67 -48.11 -21.51
CA LEU A 619 24.51 -48.02 -20.30
C LEU A 619 24.26 -49.16 -19.30
N ILE A 620 23.19 -49.94 -19.48
CA ILE A 620 22.89 -51.21 -18.79
C ILE A 620 23.33 -52.35 -19.71
#